data_AF-A0A9X1GES5-F1
#
_entry.id   AF-A0A9X1GES5-F1
#
_cell.length_a   1.000
_cell.length_b   1.000
_cell.length_c   1.000
_cell.angle_alpha   90.00
_cell.angle_beta   90.00
_cell.angle_gamma   90.00
#
_symmetry.space_group_name_H-M   'P 1'
#
loop_
_entity.id
_entity.type
_entity.pdbx_description
1 polymer ?
#
loop_
_entity_poly.entity_id
_entity_poly.type
_entity_poly.pdbx_seq_one_letter_code
_entity_poly.pdbx_strand_id
1 'polypeptide(L)'
;VDIHITSIEKNAMNHDLDQTKLSYLDMGVDLQELVRTKLNEFYPDEELINNLVLHLNAAVKRLKLGVNIYNPYTDKIKYSFKRSFMISVDLLEEIEERFCIHFNEDEIAYVTLHVQSLLDRYKPDKTKVILVCSSGYGTSKLLEQRITNGFAAMVEIKDVLSINELQDCNVTDELVISTLPIETTNFRVIV
;
A
#
# COMPACT_ATOMS: atom_id res chain seq x y z
N VAL A 1 -6.50 62.66 -7.90
CA VAL A 1 -7.46 61.60 -7.57
C VAL A 1 -6.73 60.27 -7.80
N ASP A 2 -6.98 59.23 -7.00
CA ASP A 2 -6.41 57.86 -7.14
C ASP A 2 -5.11 57.48 -6.39
N ILE A 3 -4.94 57.88 -5.12
CA ILE A 3 -3.94 57.24 -4.23
C ILE A 3 -4.61 56.31 -3.21
N HIS A 4 -5.91 56.43 -2.99
CA HIS A 4 -6.64 55.65 -1.99
C HIS A 4 -7.16 54.28 -2.50
N ILE A 5 -7.24 54.08 -3.82
CA ILE A 5 -7.76 52.84 -4.42
C ILE A 5 -6.65 51.76 -4.46
N THR A 6 -5.39 52.15 -4.75
CA THR A 6 -4.28 51.21 -4.97
C THR A 6 -3.82 50.46 -3.71
N SER A 7 -4.00 51.06 -2.52
CA SER A 7 -3.64 50.44 -1.23
C SER A 7 -4.71 49.47 -0.72
N ILE A 8 -5.99 49.73 -1.02
CA ILE A 8 -7.10 48.81 -0.72
C ILE A 8 -7.02 47.59 -1.65
N GLU A 9 -6.77 47.79 -2.95
CA GLU A 9 -6.61 46.69 -3.91
C GLU A 9 -5.39 45.80 -3.61
N LYS A 10 -4.23 46.39 -3.23
CA LYS A 10 -3.06 45.60 -2.81
C LYS A 10 -3.30 44.78 -1.56
N ASN A 11 -4.03 45.32 -0.57
CA ASN A 11 -4.36 44.57 0.64
C ASN A 11 -5.38 43.46 0.36
N ALA A 12 -6.37 43.71 -0.50
CA ALA A 12 -7.34 42.69 -0.93
C ALA A 12 -6.65 41.56 -1.72
N MET A 13 -5.78 41.89 -2.68
CA MET A 13 -5.01 40.89 -3.44
C MET A 13 -4.07 40.06 -2.55
N ASN A 14 -3.39 40.69 -1.57
CA ASN A 14 -2.53 39.96 -0.63
C ASN A 14 -3.34 39.03 0.28
N HIS A 15 -4.52 39.46 0.73
CA HIS A 15 -5.42 38.64 1.54
C HIS A 15 -5.97 37.45 0.75
N ASP A 16 -6.34 37.65 -0.52
CA ASP A 16 -6.78 36.56 -1.41
C ASP A 16 -5.64 35.56 -1.72
N LEU A 17 -4.41 36.06 -1.91
CA LEU A 17 -3.22 35.23 -2.09
C LEU A 17 -2.90 34.39 -0.85
N ASP A 18 -3.03 34.95 0.35
CA ASP A 18 -2.79 34.26 1.61
C ASP A 18 -3.89 33.23 1.92
N GLN A 19 -5.17 33.56 1.68
CA GLN A 19 -6.27 32.61 1.79
C GLN A 19 -6.16 31.45 0.79
N THR A 20 -5.77 31.76 -0.44
CA THR A 20 -5.53 30.76 -1.47
C THR A 20 -4.38 29.83 -1.07
N LYS A 21 -3.27 30.37 -0.56
CA LYS A 21 -2.15 29.56 -0.02
C LYS A 21 -2.55 28.70 1.17
N LEU A 22 -3.31 29.23 2.12
CA LEU A 22 -3.84 28.46 3.26
C LEU A 22 -4.73 27.31 2.76
N SER A 23 -5.65 27.56 1.83
CA SER A 23 -6.53 26.52 1.29
C SER A 23 -5.77 25.40 0.55
N TYR A 24 -4.66 25.74 -0.11
CA TYR A 24 -3.78 24.75 -0.75
C TYR A 24 -2.93 23.98 0.25
N LEU A 25 -2.56 24.59 1.38
CA LEU A 25 -1.84 23.93 2.44
C LEU A 25 -2.75 22.93 3.17
N ASP A 26 -3.99 23.35 3.49
CA ASP A 26 -5.01 22.49 4.12
C ASP A 26 -5.34 21.29 3.24
N MET A 27 -5.51 21.50 1.92
CA MET A 27 -5.72 20.41 0.95
C MET A 27 -4.58 19.38 0.97
N GLY A 28 -3.33 19.85 1.08
CA GLY A 28 -2.16 18.98 1.11
C GLY A 28 -2.10 18.11 2.37
N VAL A 29 -2.48 18.67 3.52
CA VAL A 29 -2.56 17.96 4.79
C VAL A 29 -3.66 16.89 4.74
N ASP A 30 -4.84 17.26 4.26
CA ASP A 30 -5.99 16.34 4.13
C ASP A 30 -5.66 15.13 3.24
N LEU A 31 -5.04 15.37 2.07
CA LEU A 31 -4.63 14.30 1.17
C LEU A 31 -3.57 13.40 1.80
N GLN A 32 -2.63 13.96 2.56
CA GLN A 32 -1.59 13.18 3.20
C GLN A 32 -2.17 12.24 4.26
N GLU A 33 -3.11 12.73 5.09
CA GLU A 33 -3.79 11.91 6.10
C GLU A 33 -4.57 10.76 5.45
N LEU A 34 -5.32 11.06 4.39
CA LEU A 34 -6.15 10.08 3.69
C LEU A 34 -5.31 8.99 3.02
N VAL A 35 -4.27 9.38 2.28
CA VAL A 35 -3.34 8.44 1.63
C VAL A 35 -2.66 7.54 2.67
N ARG A 36 -2.17 8.10 3.78
CA ARG A 36 -1.55 7.31 4.85
C ARG A 36 -2.52 6.32 5.45
N THR A 37 -3.73 6.75 5.77
CA THR A 37 -4.75 5.91 6.38
C THR A 37 -5.10 4.73 5.48
N LYS A 38 -5.34 5.00 4.20
CA LYS A 38 -5.70 3.98 3.21
C LYS A 38 -4.59 2.99 2.92
N LEU A 39 -3.35 3.46 2.85
CA LEU A 39 -2.21 2.63 2.46
C LEU A 39 -1.44 2.05 3.65
N ASN A 40 -1.87 2.30 4.89
CA ASN A 40 -1.15 1.94 6.12
C ASN A 40 -0.79 0.44 6.21
N GLU A 41 -1.69 -0.44 5.73
CA GLU A 41 -1.47 -1.90 5.76
C GLU A 41 -0.24 -2.35 4.94
N PHE A 42 0.23 -1.50 4.02
CA PHE A 42 1.37 -1.76 3.15
C PHE A 42 2.66 -1.07 3.64
N TYR A 43 2.64 -0.43 4.81
CA TYR A 43 3.77 0.26 5.44
C TYR A 43 4.49 1.21 4.47
N PRO A 44 3.79 2.23 3.93
CA PRO A 44 4.34 3.10 2.92
C PRO A 44 5.48 3.94 3.47
N ASP A 45 6.57 4.02 2.70
CA ASP A 45 7.69 4.90 3.00
C ASP A 45 7.32 6.38 2.75
N GLU A 46 8.03 7.29 3.43
CA GLU A 46 7.78 8.73 3.34
C GLU A 46 7.94 9.28 1.92
N GLU A 47 8.88 8.73 1.14
CA GLU A 47 9.11 9.16 -0.24
C GLU A 47 7.89 8.85 -1.12
N LEU A 48 7.32 7.65 -0.99
CA LEU A 48 6.10 7.26 -1.69
C LEU A 48 4.92 8.14 -1.32
N ILE A 49 4.69 8.36 -0.03
CA ILE A 49 3.61 9.22 0.46
C ILE A 49 3.76 10.62 -0.15
N ASN A 50 4.94 11.22 -0.06
CA ASN A 50 5.17 12.57 -0.56
C ASN A 50 4.97 12.66 -2.08
N ASN A 51 5.48 11.68 -2.84
CA ASN A 51 5.34 11.66 -4.29
C ASN A 51 3.88 11.46 -4.73
N LEU A 52 3.15 10.57 -4.08
CA LEU A 52 1.73 10.33 -4.39
C LEU A 52 0.87 11.55 -3.99
N VAL A 53 1.10 12.13 -2.82
CA VAL A 53 0.40 13.35 -2.39
C VAL A 53 0.70 14.53 -3.31
N LEU A 54 1.93 14.66 -3.81
CA LEU A 54 2.28 15.68 -4.81
C LEU A 54 1.50 15.49 -6.12
N HIS A 55 1.43 14.25 -6.63
CA HIS A 55 0.62 13.92 -7.82
C HIS A 55 -0.86 14.24 -7.60
N LEU A 56 -1.44 13.77 -6.49
CA LEU A 56 -2.86 13.96 -6.17
C LEU A 56 -3.19 15.44 -5.99
N ASN A 57 -2.35 16.23 -5.32
CA ASN A 57 -2.53 17.67 -5.23
C ASN A 57 -2.58 18.34 -6.61
N ALA A 58 -1.69 17.95 -7.52
CA ALA A 58 -1.70 18.47 -8.88
C ALA A 58 -2.95 18.00 -9.66
N ALA A 59 -3.36 16.75 -9.49
CA ALA A 59 -4.54 16.17 -10.13
C ALA A 59 -5.84 16.84 -9.66
N VAL A 60 -6.05 16.98 -8.35
CA VAL A 60 -7.21 17.68 -7.77
C VAL A 60 -7.31 19.11 -8.30
N LYS A 61 -6.19 19.86 -8.36
CA LYS A 61 -6.17 21.21 -8.93
C LYS A 61 -6.59 21.23 -10.40
N ARG A 62 -6.06 20.31 -11.21
CA ARG A 62 -6.42 20.21 -12.64
C ARG A 62 -7.89 19.85 -12.83
N LEU A 63 -8.41 18.89 -12.06
CA LEU A 63 -9.79 18.43 -12.16
C LEU A 63 -10.79 19.48 -11.70
N LYS A 64 -10.47 20.28 -10.68
CA LYS A 64 -11.27 21.47 -10.31
C LYS A 64 -11.34 22.52 -11.42
N LEU A 65 -10.34 22.55 -12.31
CA LEU A 65 -10.33 23.39 -13.51
C LEU A 65 -10.92 22.69 -14.75
N GLY A 66 -11.46 21.47 -14.61
CA GLY A 66 -12.02 20.68 -15.71
C GLY A 66 -10.97 20.09 -16.65
N VAL A 67 -9.70 20.05 -16.25
CA VAL A 67 -8.59 19.54 -17.07
C VAL A 67 -8.30 18.09 -16.72
N ASN A 68 -8.52 17.21 -17.69
CA ASN A 68 -8.14 15.80 -17.61
C ASN A 68 -6.77 15.58 -18.26
N ILE A 69 -6.09 14.51 -17.85
CA ILE A 69 -4.90 14.00 -18.56
C ILE A 69 -5.22 12.71 -19.29
N TYR A 70 -4.37 12.43 -20.27
CA TYR A 70 -4.42 11.22 -21.07
C TYR A 70 -3.26 10.30 -20.71
N ASN A 71 -3.55 9.01 -20.54
CA ASN A 71 -2.55 7.97 -20.36
C ASN A 71 -2.70 6.91 -21.46
N PRO A 72 -1.75 6.83 -22.43
CA PRO A 72 -1.85 5.88 -23.54
C PRO A 72 -1.70 4.41 -23.11
N TYR A 73 -1.39 4.14 -21.84
CA TYR A 73 -1.15 2.80 -21.32
C TYR A 73 -2.20 2.34 -20.31
N THR A 74 -3.32 3.05 -20.15
CA THR A 74 -4.37 2.76 -19.16
C THR A 74 -4.82 1.31 -19.19
N ASP A 75 -5.24 0.78 -20.36
CA ASP A 75 -5.68 -0.61 -20.49
C ASP A 75 -4.61 -1.61 -20.08
N LYS A 76 -3.36 -1.34 -20.47
CA LYS A 76 -2.22 -2.21 -20.14
C LYS A 76 -1.93 -2.20 -18.64
N ILE A 77 -1.95 -1.03 -18.02
CA ILE A 77 -1.74 -0.86 -16.57
C ILE A 77 -2.84 -1.57 -15.80
N LYS A 78 -4.11 -1.33 -16.15
CA LYS A 78 -5.29 -1.96 -15.55
C LYS A 78 -5.22 -3.49 -15.64
N TYR A 79 -4.83 -4.03 -16.80
CA TYR A 79 -4.71 -5.47 -16.97
C TYR A 79 -3.52 -6.07 -16.21
N SER A 80 -2.38 -5.38 -16.19
CA SER A 80 -1.13 -5.90 -15.59
C SER A 80 -1.13 -5.79 -14.07
N PHE A 81 -1.75 -4.75 -13.52
CA PHE A 81 -1.68 -4.39 -12.10
C PHE A 81 -3.06 -4.33 -11.46
N LYS A 82 -3.90 -5.35 -11.70
CA LYS A 82 -5.30 -5.39 -11.24
C LYS A 82 -5.48 -5.08 -9.75
N ARG A 83 -4.61 -5.64 -8.90
CA ARG A 83 -4.65 -5.40 -7.45
C ARG A 83 -4.41 -3.92 -7.12
N SER A 84 -3.33 -3.36 -7.64
CA SER A 84 -2.96 -1.96 -7.44
C SER A 84 -4.00 -1.01 -8.02
N PHE A 85 -4.62 -1.38 -9.14
CA PHE A 85 -5.70 -0.62 -9.76
C PHE A 85 -6.93 -0.56 -8.85
N MET A 86 -7.35 -1.69 -8.27
CA MET A 86 -8.47 -1.71 -7.32
C MET A 86 -8.20 -0.87 -6.07
N ILE A 87 -6.99 -0.94 -5.51
CA ILE A 87 -6.59 -0.10 -4.37
C ILE A 87 -6.60 1.39 -4.77
N SER A 88 -6.18 1.70 -6.00
CA SER A 88 -6.18 3.08 -6.51
C SER A 88 -7.59 3.62 -6.70
N VAL A 89 -8.52 2.79 -7.18
CA VAL A 89 -9.95 3.15 -7.28
C VAL A 89 -10.51 3.49 -5.91
N ASP A 90 -10.34 2.59 -4.93
CA ASP A 90 -10.85 2.80 -3.56
C ASP A 90 -10.27 4.07 -2.90
N LEU A 91 -8.97 4.31 -3.07
CA LEU A 91 -8.32 5.53 -2.59
C LEU A 91 -8.90 6.79 -3.27
N LEU A 92 -9.12 6.73 -4.58
CA LEU A 92 -9.57 7.89 -5.36
C LEU A 92 -11.05 8.20 -5.14
N GLU A 93 -11.91 7.20 -4.93
CA GLU A 93 -13.34 7.40 -4.62
C GLU A 93 -13.52 8.30 -3.38
N GLU A 94 -12.74 8.09 -2.31
CA GLU A 94 -12.82 8.97 -1.13
C GLU A 94 -12.33 10.40 -1.41
N ILE A 95 -11.36 10.55 -2.31
CA ILE A 95 -10.86 11.86 -2.74
C ILE A 95 -11.91 12.57 -3.61
N GLU A 96 -12.60 11.85 -4.49
CA GLU A 96 -13.70 12.39 -5.29
C GLU A 96 -14.80 12.98 -4.40
N GLU A 97 -15.24 12.23 -3.40
CA GLU A 97 -16.26 12.65 -2.44
C GLU A 97 -15.81 13.87 -1.63
N ARG A 98 -14.57 13.86 -1.14
CA ARG A 98 -14.03 14.95 -0.30
C ARG A 98 -13.88 16.26 -1.08
N PHE A 99 -13.46 16.20 -2.34
CA PHE A 99 -13.11 17.39 -3.14
C PHE A 99 -14.13 17.75 -4.23
N CYS A 100 -15.21 16.98 -4.36
CA CYS A 100 -16.26 17.13 -5.38
C CYS A 100 -15.67 17.14 -6.81
N ILE A 101 -14.83 16.16 -7.13
CA ILE A 101 -14.19 15.98 -8.44
C ILE A 101 -14.43 14.56 -8.96
N HIS A 102 -14.02 14.30 -10.20
CA HIS A 102 -14.05 12.96 -10.78
C HIS A 102 -12.73 12.65 -11.50
N PHE A 103 -12.13 11.50 -11.21
CA PHE A 103 -10.95 10.96 -11.86
C PHE A 103 -11.36 10.04 -13.03
N ASN A 104 -10.76 10.26 -14.19
CA ASN A 104 -10.89 9.31 -15.30
C ASN A 104 -9.96 8.10 -15.11
N GLU A 105 -10.14 7.06 -15.93
CA GLU A 105 -9.29 5.86 -15.84
C GLU A 105 -7.79 6.16 -16.05
N ASP A 106 -7.46 7.23 -16.77
CA ASP A 106 -6.07 7.63 -17.03
C ASP A 106 -5.37 8.13 -15.76
N GLU A 107 -6.07 8.92 -14.92
CA GLU A 107 -5.59 9.31 -13.59
C GLU A 107 -5.47 8.10 -12.66
N ILE A 108 -6.48 7.23 -12.66
CA ILE A 108 -6.46 5.99 -11.87
C ILE A 108 -5.23 5.15 -12.27
N ALA A 109 -4.91 5.07 -13.56
CA ALA A 109 -3.75 4.37 -14.06
C ALA A 109 -2.42 5.01 -13.61
N TYR A 110 -2.32 6.34 -13.52
CA TYR A 110 -1.13 6.99 -12.96
C TYR A 110 -0.96 6.67 -11.47
N VAL A 111 -2.03 6.77 -10.68
CA VAL A 111 -2.01 6.42 -9.25
C VAL A 111 -1.69 4.94 -9.05
N THR A 112 -2.18 4.07 -9.94
CA THR A 112 -1.87 2.64 -9.95
C THR A 112 -0.37 2.37 -10.03
N LEU A 113 0.40 3.19 -10.74
CA LEU A 113 1.86 3.02 -10.81
C LEU A 113 2.54 3.36 -9.48
N HIS A 114 2.06 4.37 -8.76
CA HIS A 114 2.53 4.68 -7.41
C HIS A 114 2.20 3.54 -6.45
N VAL A 115 0.95 3.06 -6.45
CA VAL A 115 0.51 1.95 -5.60
C VAL A 115 1.26 0.65 -5.93
N GLN A 116 1.48 0.36 -7.21
CA GLN A 116 2.26 -0.82 -7.61
C GLN A 116 3.70 -0.74 -7.07
N SER A 117 4.32 0.44 -7.15
CA SER A 117 5.67 0.69 -6.62
C SER A 117 5.73 0.44 -5.11
N LEU A 118 4.68 0.80 -4.36
CA LEU A 118 4.52 0.46 -2.94
C LEU A 118 4.45 -1.05 -2.74
N LEU A 119 3.55 -1.73 -3.46
CA LEU A 119 3.35 -3.17 -3.30
C LEU A 119 4.59 -4.00 -3.69
N ASP A 120 5.38 -3.53 -4.66
CA ASP A 120 6.65 -4.19 -5.04
C ASP A 120 7.71 -4.08 -3.94
N ARG A 121 7.69 -3.00 -3.15
CA ARG A 121 8.56 -2.81 -1.98
C ARG A 121 8.00 -3.45 -0.72
N TYR A 122 6.68 -3.61 -0.64
CA TYR A 122 6.01 -4.23 0.48
C TYR A 122 6.46 -5.69 0.62
N LYS A 123 7.31 -5.90 1.62
CA LYS A 123 7.72 -7.22 2.09
C LYS A 123 7.16 -7.34 3.50
N PRO A 124 6.00 -7.98 3.70
CA PRO A 124 5.55 -8.24 5.06
C PRO A 124 6.64 -9.04 5.78
N ASP A 125 6.78 -8.81 7.08
CA ASP A 125 7.60 -9.69 7.91
C ASP A 125 7.09 -11.12 7.69
N LYS A 126 7.96 -11.96 7.15
CA LYS A 126 7.60 -13.34 6.86
C LYS A 126 7.30 -14.02 8.17
N THR A 127 6.19 -14.72 8.24
CA THR A 127 5.92 -15.64 9.34
C THR A 127 7.00 -16.72 9.30
N LYS A 128 7.80 -16.79 10.36
CA LYS A 128 8.81 -17.82 10.53
C LYS A 128 8.08 -19.13 10.82
N VAL A 129 8.40 -20.18 10.08
CA VAL A 129 7.73 -21.47 10.15
C VAL A 129 8.72 -22.58 10.40
N ILE A 130 8.36 -23.51 11.27
CA ILE A 130 9.01 -24.82 11.41
C ILE A 130 8.09 -25.86 10.77
N LEU A 131 8.59 -26.60 9.79
CA LEU A 131 7.84 -27.65 9.11
C LEU A 131 8.11 -29.00 9.79
N VAL A 132 7.05 -29.68 10.24
CA VAL A 132 7.14 -30.97 10.92
C VAL A 132 6.61 -32.07 10.01
N CYS A 133 7.46 -33.02 9.65
CA CYS A 133 7.12 -34.11 8.75
C CYS A 133 7.53 -35.48 9.30
N SER A 134 6.64 -36.47 9.19
CA SER A 134 6.98 -37.89 9.44
C SER A 134 7.77 -38.53 8.31
N SER A 135 7.71 -37.93 7.12
CA SER A 135 8.16 -38.55 5.89
C SER A 135 9.66 -38.33 5.64
N GLY A 136 10.32 -39.27 4.95
CA GLY A 136 11.74 -39.18 4.62
C GLY A 136 12.14 -37.92 3.84
N TYR A 137 13.43 -37.60 3.84
CA TYR A 137 14.00 -36.34 3.31
C TYR A 137 13.42 -35.87 1.96
N GLY A 138 13.19 -36.79 1.01
CA GLY A 138 12.70 -36.46 -0.34
C GLY A 138 11.28 -35.86 -0.37
N THR A 139 10.35 -36.39 0.42
CA THR A 139 8.95 -35.90 0.43
C THR A 139 8.82 -34.61 1.24
N SER A 140 9.57 -34.49 2.33
CA SER A 140 9.65 -33.26 3.13
C SER A 140 10.24 -32.12 2.30
N LYS A 141 11.25 -32.39 1.46
CA LYS A 141 11.83 -31.39 0.56
C LYS A 141 10.86 -30.91 -0.53
N LEU A 142 10.02 -31.80 -1.07
CA LEU A 142 8.99 -31.42 -2.02
C LEU A 142 7.91 -30.55 -1.38
N LEU A 143 7.50 -30.85 -0.15
CA LEU A 143 6.55 -30.02 0.60
C LEU A 143 7.13 -28.65 0.93
N GLU A 144 8.38 -28.63 1.43
CA GLU A 144 9.14 -27.40 1.65
C GLU A 144 9.15 -26.54 0.39
N GLN A 145 9.53 -27.09 -0.76
CA GLN A 145 9.54 -26.37 -2.04
C GLN A 145 8.16 -25.84 -2.45
N ARG A 146 7.09 -26.61 -2.23
CA ARG A 146 5.72 -26.16 -2.53
C ARG A 146 5.32 -24.98 -1.66
N ILE A 147 5.62 -25.03 -0.36
CA ILE A 147 5.34 -23.93 0.57
C ILE A 147 6.19 -22.72 0.22
N THR A 148 7.49 -22.90 -0.01
CA THR A 148 8.40 -21.82 -0.42
C THR A 148 7.92 -21.17 -1.71
N ASN A 149 7.51 -21.94 -2.74
CA ASN A 149 7.06 -21.34 -4.00
C ASN A 149 5.67 -20.71 -3.92
N GLY A 150 4.73 -21.33 -3.19
CA GLY A 150 3.35 -20.85 -3.07
C GLY A 150 3.21 -19.66 -2.12
N PHE A 151 4.07 -19.57 -1.11
CA PHE A 151 3.96 -18.60 0.00
C PHE A 151 5.28 -17.85 0.26
N ALA A 152 6.18 -17.76 -0.72
CA ALA A 152 7.49 -17.10 -0.61
C ALA A 152 7.42 -15.70 0.02
N ALA A 153 6.36 -14.95 -0.31
CA ALA A 153 6.17 -13.57 0.14
C ALA A 153 5.73 -13.48 1.60
N MET A 154 5.14 -14.54 2.18
CA MET A 154 4.51 -14.52 3.50
C MET A 154 5.21 -15.43 4.52
N VAL A 155 5.95 -16.44 4.07
CA VAL A 155 6.51 -17.50 4.93
C VAL A 155 8.01 -17.63 4.73
N GLU A 156 8.74 -17.76 5.83
CA GLU A 156 10.15 -18.16 5.88
C GLU A 156 10.25 -19.49 6.63
N ILE A 157 10.63 -20.56 5.95
CA ILE A 157 10.85 -21.86 6.61
C ILE A 157 12.23 -21.81 7.28
N LYS A 158 12.25 -21.87 8.62
CA LYS A 158 13.48 -21.87 9.42
C LYS A 158 14.11 -23.25 9.47
N ASP A 159 13.29 -24.28 9.65
CA ASP A 159 13.75 -25.65 9.75
C ASP A 159 12.67 -26.66 9.31
N VAL A 160 13.12 -27.86 8.99
CA VAL A 160 12.27 -29.01 8.67
C VAL A 160 12.65 -30.14 9.62
N LEU A 161 11.77 -30.42 10.58
CA LEU A 161 12.02 -31.34 11.70
C LEU A 161 11.11 -32.56 11.66
N SER A 162 11.55 -33.63 12.29
CA SER A 162 10.69 -34.71 12.75
C SER A 162 9.98 -34.33 14.05
N ILE A 163 8.96 -35.11 14.43
CA ILE A 163 8.23 -34.88 15.69
C ILE A 163 9.12 -35.03 16.92
N ASN A 164 10.17 -35.85 16.84
CA ASN A 164 11.10 -36.06 17.95
C ASN A 164 12.04 -34.85 18.10
N GLU A 165 12.60 -34.35 17.00
CA GLU A 165 13.46 -33.17 17.00
C GLU A 165 12.72 -31.90 17.45
N LEU A 166 11.41 -31.82 17.19
CA LEU A 166 10.57 -30.73 17.67
C LEU A 166 10.51 -30.68 19.21
N GLN A 167 10.49 -31.83 19.90
CA GLN A 167 10.39 -31.87 21.36
C GLN A 167 11.64 -31.30 22.05
N ASP A 168 12.80 -31.44 21.41
CA ASP A 168 14.07 -30.90 21.89
C ASP A 168 14.30 -29.44 21.45
N CYS A 169 13.39 -28.90 20.64
CA CYS A 169 13.48 -27.54 20.10
C CYS A 169 12.70 -26.54 20.96
N ASN A 170 13.27 -25.36 21.20
CA ASN A 170 12.55 -24.27 21.84
C ASN A 170 11.83 -23.42 20.77
N VAL A 171 10.50 -23.58 20.68
CA VAL A 171 9.65 -22.82 19.75
C VAL A 171 9.04 -21.63 20.50
N THR A 172 9.43 -20.41 20.15
CA THR A 172 8.98 -19.20 20.87
C THR A 172 8.17 -18.25 19.99
N ASP A 173 8.51 -18.10 18.71
CA ASP A 173 7.87 -17.12 17.81
C ASP A 173 7.54 -17.69 16.42
N GLU A 174 7.75 -19.00 16.22
CA GLU A 174 7.51 -19.69 14.97
C GLU A 174 6.13 -20.33 14.93
N LEU A 175 5.51 -20.31 13.75
CA LEU A 175 4.34 -21.12 13.44
C LEU A 175 4.80 -22.54 13.07
N VAL A 176 4.22 -23.57 13.67
CA VAL A 176 4.51 -24.96 13.30
C VAL A 176 3.49 -25.43 12.27
N ILE A 177 3.96 -25.90 11.12
CA ILE A 177 3.13 -26.58 10.11
C ILE A 177 3.47 -28.06 10.18
N SER A 178 2.50 -28.91 10.45
CA SER A 178 2.73 -30.34 10.63
C SER A 178 1.92 -31.17 9.66
N THR A 179 2.51 -32.24 9.14
CA THR A 179 1.77 -33.28 8.38
C THR A 179 1.19 -34.38 9.29
N LEU A 180 1.44 -34.26 10.60
CA LEU A 180 0.93 -35.15 11.63
C LEU A 180 0.19 -34.36 12.71
N PRO A 181 -0.83 -34.93 13.35
CA PRO A 181 -1.38 -34.34 14.57
C PRO A 181 -0.29 -34.25 15.64
N ILE A 182 -0.18 -33.08 16.28
CA ILE A 182 0.70 -32.85 17.43
C ILE A 182 -0.20 -32.63 18.64
N GLU A 183 -0.06 -33.46 19.67
CA GLU A 183 -0.84 -33.33 20.89
C GLU A 183 -0.24 -32.26 21.81
N THR A 184 -1.10 -31.37 22.31
CA THR A 184 -0.83 -30.41 23.40
C THR A 184 0.47 -29.60 23.27
N THR A 185 0.39 -28.42 22.63
CA THR A 185 1.54 -27.53 22.43
C THR A 185 1.31 -26.16 23.04
N ASN A 186 2.38 -25.51 23.51
CA ASN A 186 2.37 -24.11 23.94
C ASN A 186 2.57 -23.11 22.79
N PHE A 187 2.67 -23.62 21.56
CA PHE A 187 2.93 -22.87 20.33
C PHE A 187 1.84 -23.14 19.28
N ARG A 188 1.75 -22.24 18.30
CA ARG A 188 0.73 -22.30 17.23
C ARG A 188 1.06 -23.43 16.25
N VAL A 189 0.10 -24.30 16.01
CA VAL A 189 0.21 -25.44 15.07
C VAL A 189 -0.90 -25.36 14.02
N ILE A 190 -0.55 -25.62 12.76
CA ILE A 190 -1.47 -25.94 11.68
C ILE A 190 -1.16 -27.37 11.23
N VAL A 191 -2.20 -28.21 11.12
CA VAL A 191 -2.13 -29.59 10.61
C VAL A 191 -2.91 -29.68 9.31
#